data_AF-A0A7S0G823-F1
#
_entry.id   AF-A0A7S0G823-F1
#
_cell.length_a   1.000
_cell.length_b   1.000
_cell.length_c   1.000
_cell.angle_alpha   90.00
_cell.angle_beta   90.00
_cell.angle_gamma   90.00
#
_symmetry.space_group_name_H-M   'P 1'
#
loop_
_entity.id
_entity.type
_entity.pdbx_description
1 polymer ?
#
loop_
_entity_poly.entity_id
_entity_poly.type
_entity_poly.pdbx_seq_one_letter_code
_entity_poly.pdbx_strand_id
1 'polypeptide(L)'
;FSGAGHLLPYHLGAARSLFASQVGLHNEPERVFATAPLGLPVRAVAGSSSGAIAAAVMALLPHRLEEYADRFLQDRGHALRNLTCMLQEETSVASEETRRSSLPLTICTTKCSDGSMQLFDFPDEKRDLPYLLHTIQASCTIPPTFHPYDIISSRPLSYPQEGAIKIDGFHYVDGGIAAPAPPTPFDMDVNSHRIVISPLSGGHSASESSIRPRDT
;
A
#
# COMPACT_ATOMS: atom_id res chain seq x y z
N PHE A 1 3.54 -3.66 0.74
CA PHE A 1 3.66 -2.80 1.95
C PHE A 1 2.87 -3.41 3.07
N SER A 2 3.48 -3.63 4.24
CA SER A 2 2.75 -4.23 5.35
C SER A 2 1.86 -3.24 6.11
N GLY A 3 0.93 -3.73 6.92
CA GLY A 3 0.21 -2.91 7.89
C GLY A 3 1.11 -2.51 9.07
N ALA A 4 1.11 -1.22 9.44
CA ALA A 4 1.97 -0.73 10.52
C ALA A 4 1.44 0.50 11.28
N GLY A 5 0.17 0.89 11.05
CA GLY A 5 -0.45 2.07 11.66
C GLY A 5 0.41 3.34 11.52
N HIS A 6 0.84 3.89 12.64
CA HIS A 6 1.61 5.12 12.75
C HIS A 6 3.01 5.08 12.11
N LEU A 7 3.51 3.89 11.74
CA LEU A 7 4.82 3.72 11.08
C LEU A 7 4.77 3.93 9.55
N LEU A 8 3.72 4.57 9.03
CA LEU A 8 3.60 4.97 7.63
C LEU A 8 4.87 5.68 7.08
N PRO A 9 5.55 6.59 7.80
CA PRO A 9 6.77 7.22 7.31
C PRO A 9 7.88 6.25 6.89
N TYR A 10 7.96 5.08 7.55
CA TYR A 10 8.92 4.05 7.18
C TYR A 10 8.65 3.51 5.77
N HIS A 11 7.38 3.22 5.46
CA HIS A 11 6.98 2.77 4.14
C HIS A 11 7.25 3.83 3.07
N LEU A 12 6.98 5.10 3.37
CA LEU A 12 7.25 6.20 2.45
C LEU A 12 8.75 6.36 2.18
N GLY A 13 9.60 6.24 3.21
CA GLY A 13 11.05 6.24 3.06
C GLY A 13 11.56 5.10 2.18
N ALA A 14 11.08 3.88 2.40
CA ALA A 14 11.43 2.72 1.57
C ALA A 14 10.94 2.88 0.12
N ALA A 15 9.72 3.37 -0.07
CA ALA A 15 9.16 3.66 -1.40
C ALA A 15 10.01 4.72 -2.15
N ARG A 16 10.43 5.78 -1.45
CA ARG A 16 11.34 6.79 -2.00
C ARG A 16 12.64 6.17 -2.47
N SER A 17 13.29 5.34 -1.65
CA SER A 17 14.55 4.69 -2.03
C SER A 17 14.40 3.76 -3.24
N LEU A 18 13.26 3.07 -3.38
CA LEU A 18 12.98 2.23 -4.54
C LEU A 18 12.70 3.04 -5.82
N PHE A 19 12.04 4.21 -5.71
CA PHE A 19 11.61 5.01 -6.87
C PHE A 19 12.55 6.14 -7.27
N ALA A 20 13.42 6.61 -6.37
CA ALA A 20 14.45 7.62 -6.69
C ALA A 20 15.34 7.19 -7.87
N SER A 21 15.41 5.89 -8.15
CA SER A 21 16.17 5.31 -9.27
C SER A 21 15.46 5.34 -10.62
N GLN A 22 14.14 5.53 -10.64
CA GLN A 22 13.34 5.49 -11.87
C GLN A 22 13.07 6.89 -12.43
N VAL A 23 12.97 7.91 -11.58
CA VAL A 23 12.65 9.30 -11.99
C VAL A 23 13.84 10.00 -12.67
N GLY A 24 15.07 9.52 -12.46
CA GLY A 24 16.28 10.05 -13.13
C GLY A 24 16.52 9.60 -14.58
N LEU A 25 15.67 8.73 -15.14
CA LEU A 25 15.93 8.09 -16.44
C LEU A 25 15.34 8.82 -17.67
N HIS A 26 14.56 9.89 -17.49
CA HIS A 26 13.79 10.47 -18.61
C HIS A 26 14.20 11.87 -19.09
N ASN A 27 15.12 12.59 -18.44
CA ASN A 27 15.39 14.00 -18.81
C ASN A 27 16.86 14.45 -18.94
N GLU A 28 17.88 13.57 -18.87
CA GLU A 28 19.28 14.02 -19.06
C GLU A 28 20.07 13.06 -19.97
N PRO A 29 20.78 13.58 -21.01
CA PRO A 29 21.77 12.80 -21.73
C PRO A 29 23.05 12.71 -20.87
N GLU A 30 23.44 11.47 -20.54
CA GLU A 30 24.77 11.11 -20.02
C GLU A 30 25.28 11.83 -18.76
N ARG A 31 24.72 11.59 -17.56
CA ARG A 31 25.50 11.71 -16.31
C ARG A 31 25.11 10.69 -15.22
N VAL A 32 26.02 9.71 -15.06
CA VAL A 32 26.41 8.98 -13.84
C VAL A 32 25.30 8.62 -12.84
N PHE A 33 24.80 7.40 -13.02
CA PHE A 33 24.07 6.53 -12.09
C PHE A 33 24.26 6.81 -10.59
N ALA A 34 23.26 7.44 -9.96
CA ALA A 34 22.92 7.17 -8.58
C ALA A 34 21.80 6.11 -8.56
N THR A 35 22.20 4.87 -8.76
CA THR A 35 21.39 3.65 -8.65
C THR A 35 20.92 3.45 -7.20
N ALA A 36 19.64 3.20 -6.96
CA ALA A 36 19.34 2.13 -5.99
C ALA A 36 19.90 0.85 -6.59
N PRO A 37 20.55 0.00 -5.79
CA PRO A 37 21.49 -1.02 -6.27
C PRO A 37 20.91 -2.09 -7.21
N LEU A 38 19.61 -2.07 -7.55
CA LEU A 38 18.94 -3.11 -8.32
C LEU A 38 18.30 -2.67 -9.65
N GLY A 39 17.94 -1.40 -9.88
CA GLY A 39 17.44 -0.94 -11.19
C GLY A 39 16.24 -1.70 -11.79
N LEU A 40 15.49 -2.47 -11.00
CA LEU A 40 14.41 -3.32 -11.51
C LEU A 40 13.08 -2.55 -11.61
N PRO A 41 12.30 -2.75 -12.68
CA PRO A 41 10.97 -2.16 -12.81
C PRO A 41 10.01 -2.76 -11.78
N VAL A 42 9.21 -1.91 -11.13
CA VAL A 42 8.15 -2.36 -10.22
C VAL A 42 6.93 -2.74 -11.05
N ARG A 43 6.44 -3.97 -10.90
CA ARG A 43 5.32 -4.50 -11.70
C ARG A 43 3.95 -4.32 -11.05
N ALA A 44 3.90 -4.36 -9.72
CA ALA A 44 2.69 -4.14 -8.94
C ALA A 44 3.04 -3.74 -7.52
N VAL A 45 2.08 -3.16 -6.84
CA VAL A 45 2.16 -2.84 -5.41
C VAL A 45 0.91 -3.33 -4.70
N ALA A 46 1.09 -3.90 -3.52
CA ALA A 46 -0.01 -4.29 -2.65
C ALA A 46 0.18 -3.71 -1.24
N GLY A 47 -0.93 -3.47 -0.54
CA GLY A 47 -0.88 -2.95 0.82
C GLY A 47 -2.08 -3.30 1.69
N SER A 48 -1.84 -3.37 3.00
CA SER A 48 -2.87 -3.47 4.05
C SER A 48 -2.66 -2.38 5.10
N SER A 49 -3.72 -1.90 5.75
CA SER A 49 -3.67 -0.83 6.76
C SER A 49 -2.90 0.39 6.24
N SER A 50 -1.99 0.98 7.02
CA SER A 50 -1.13 2.07 6.54
C SER A 50 -0.28 1.68 5.32
N GLY A 51 0.04 0.41 5.11
CA GLY A 51 0.67 -0.08 3.89
C GLY A 51 -0.21 0.08 2.65
N ALA A 52 -1.54 0.03 2.78
CA ALA A 52 -2.48 0.31 1.68
C ALA A 52 -2.35 1.77 1.21
N ILE A 53 -2.17 2.70 2.15
CA ILE A 53 -1.93 4.11 1.86
C ILE A 53 -0.59 4.29 1.15
N ALA A 54 0.49 3.69 1.65
CA ALA A 54 1.80 3.76 0.99
C ALA A 54 1.77 3.17 -0.42
N ALA A 55 1.09 2.03 -0.61
CA ALA A 55 0.89 1.42 -1.91
C ALA A 55 0.11 2.35 -2.85
N ALA A 56 -0.95 3.00 -2.37
CA ALA A 56 -1.73 3.95 -3.15
C ALA A 56 -0.91 5.18 -3.56
N VAL A 57 -0.14 5.78 -2.64
CA VAL A 57 0.77 6.89 -2.96
C VAL A 57 1.78 6.46 -4.02
N MET A 58 2.39 5.28 -3.87
CA MET A 58 3.36 4.77 -4.83
C MET A 58 2.74 4.47 -6.20
N ALA A 59 1.51 3.96 -6.25
CA ALA A 59 0.83 3.63 -7.49
C ALA A 59 0.26 4.83 -8.24
N LEU A 60 -0.14 5.89 -7.53
CA LEU A 60 -0.94 6.99 -8.08
C LEU A 60 -0.23 8.35 -8.04
N LEU A 61 0.60 8.56 -7.03
CA LEU A 61 1.28 9.82 -6.77
C LEU A 61 2.80 9.63 -6.62
N PRO A 62 3.49 8.79 -7.43
CA PRO A 62 4.92 8.53 -7.23
C PRO A 62 5.75 9.82 -7.31
N HIS A 63 5.32 10.78 -8.13
CA HIS A 63 5.96 12.08 -8.31
C HIS A 63 5.70 13.07 -7.15
N ARG A 64 4.72 12.81 -6.29
CA ARG A 64 4.37 13.65 -5.11
C ARG A 64 4.60 12.92 -3.79
N LEU A 65 5.40 11.86 -3.80
CA LEU A 65 5.66 11.05 -2.61
C LEU A 65 6.27 11.87 -1.46
N GLU A 66 7.24 12.75 -1.77
CA GLU A 66 7.85 13.63 -0.76
C GLU A 66 6.85 14.64 -0.19
N GLU A 67 6.05 15.26 -1.06
CA GLU A 67 4.97 16.17 -0.64
C GLU A 67 3.95 15.46 0.27
N TYR A 68 3.57 14.23 -0.07
CA TYR A 68 2.67 13.42 0.77
C TYR A 68 3.27 13.17 2.15
N ALA A 69 4.56 12.82 2.23
CA ALA A 69 5.25 12.60 3.48
C ALA A 69 5.27 13.87 4.35
N ASP A 70 5.56 15.02 3.75
CA ASP A 70 5.57 16.32 4.44
C ASP A 70 4.17 16.67 4.97
N ARG A 71 3.12 16.52 4.16
CA ARG A 71 1.73 16.73 4.59
C ARG A 71 1.36 15.79 5.74
N PHE A 72 1.74 14.52 5.68
CA PHE A 72 1.49 13.57 6.77
C PHE A 72 2.13 14.00 8.10
N LEU A 73 3.37 14.49 8.06
CA LEU A 73 4.08 14.97 9.25
C LEU A 73 3.48 16.26 9.80
N GLN A 74 3.18 17.23 8.94
CA GLN A 74 2.57 18.51 9.34
C GLN A 74 1.16 18.32 9.89
N ASP A 75 0.40 17.39 9.32
CA ASP A 75 -0.99 17.14 9.67
C ASP A 75 -1.16 16.07 10.77
N ARG A 76 -0.15 15.91 11.64
CA ARG A 76 -0.20 15.04 12.83
C ARG A 76 -0.66 13.60 12.54
N GLY A 77 -0.35 13.09 11.36
CA GLY A 77 -0.62 11.70 11.00
C GLY A 77 -2.00 11.41 10.39
N HIS A 78 -2.76 12.42 9.92
CA HIS A 78 -4.02 12.21 9.21
C HIS A 78 -3.83 11.68 7.77
N ALA A 79 -3.32 10.46 7.65
CA ALA A 79 -2.90 9.84 6.39
C ALA A 79 -4.01 9.78 5.32
N LEU A 80 -5.15 9.15 5.62
CA LEU A 80 -6.22 8.96 4.63
C LEU A 80 -6.80 10.30 4.14
N ARG A 81 -6.87 11.30 5.01
CA ARG A 81 -7.30 12.65 4.65
C ARG A 81 -6.35 13.27 3.64
N ASN A 82 -5.05 13.26 3.93
CA ASN A 82 -4.03 13.79 3.02
C ASN A 82 -4.04 13.08 1.67
N LEU A 83 -4.21 11.75 1.67
CA LEU A 83 -4.30 10.96 0.43
C LEU A 83 -5.52 11.38 -0.39
N THR A 84 -6.67 11.50 0.27
CA THR A 84 -7.92 11.92 -0.36
C THR A 84 -7.77 13.29 -1.01
N CYS A 85 -7.25 14.28 -0.28
CA CYS A 85 -7.04 15.63 -0.80
C CYS A 85 -6.10 15.62 -2.02
N MET A 86 -4.96 14.94 -1.93
CA MET A 86 -3.98 14.92 -3.03
C MET A 86 -4.51 14.21 -4.28
N LEU A 87 -5.25 13.11 -4.14
CA LEU A 87 -5.86 12.42 -5.29
C LEU A 87 -6.97 13.26 -5.94
N GLN A 88 -7.72 14.03 -5.17
CA GLN A 88 -8.71 14.97 -5.68
C GLN A 88 -8.04 16.13 -6.43
N GLU A 89 -6.98 16.72 -5.87
CA GLU A 89 -6.15 17.74 -6.53
C GLU A 89 -5.63 17.21 -7.88
N GLU A 90 -5.07 16.00 -7.90
CA GLU A 90 -4.56 15.34 -9.11
C GLU A 90 -5.63 15.20 -10.19
N THR A 91 -6.84 14.78 -9.79
CA THR A 91 -7.98 14.58 -10.70
C THR A 91 -8.45 15.91 -11.31
N SER A 92 -8.33 17.02 -10.58
CA SER A 92 -8.74 18.36 -11.05
C SER A 92 -7.75 19.04 -11.99
N VAL A 93 -6.47 18.68 -11.94
CA VAL A 93 -5.40 19.32 -12.71
C VAL A 93 -4.95 18.45 -13.90
N ALA A 94 -5.15 17.13 -13.84
CA ALA A 94 -4.62 16.23 -14.85
C ALA A 94 -5.30 16.40 -16.22
N SER A 95 -4.49 16.79 -17.22
CA SER A 95 -4.81 16.55 -18.63
C SER A 95 -4.79 15.03 -18.92
N GLU A 96 -5.56 14.56 -19.89
CA GLU A 96 -5.60 13.13 -20.30
C GLU A 96 -4.19 12.55 -20.59
N GLU A 97 -3.22 13.39 -20.98
CA GLU A 97 -1.83 13.00 -21.26
C GLU A 97 -0.95 12.75 -20.03
N THR A 98 -1.33 13.27 -18.85
CA THR A 98 -0.56 13.11 -17.61
C THR A 98 -0.88 11.79 -16.88
N ARG A 99 -1.88 11.03 -17.33
CA ARG A 99 -2.25 9.70 -16.76
C ARG A 99 -1.24 8.58 -17.09
N ARG A 100 0.00 8.92 -17.44
CA ARG A 100 1.00 7.95 -17.90
C ARG A 100 1.62 7.21 -16.71
N SER A 101 1.24 5.94 -16.63
CA SER A 101 1.68 4.86 -15.74
C SER A 101 1.17 4.92 -14.30
N SER A 102 0.01 4.30 -14.05
CA SER A 102 -0.36 3.91 -12.69
C SER A 102 -0.04 2.42 -12.49
N LEU A 103 0.83 2.14 -11.52
CA LEU A 103 1.25 0.76 -11.22
C LEU A 103 0.04 -0.03 -10.74
N PRO A 104 -0.19 -1.27 -11.19
CA PRO A 104 -1.23 -2.14 -10.64
C PRO A 104 -1.21 -2.14 -9.11
N LEU A 105 -2.36 -1.82 -8.52
CA LEU A 105 -2.53 -1.63 -7.09
C LEU A 105 -3.50 -2.67 -6.54
N THR A 106 -3.08 -3.37 -5.48
CA THR A 106 -3.95 -4.29 -4.74
C THR A 106 -4.11 -3.82 -3.30
N ILE A 107 -5.34 -3.67 -2.84
CA ILE A 107 -5.65 -3.33 -1.44
C ILE A 107 -6.20 -4.57 -0.75
N CYS A 108 -5.61 -4.92 0.38
CA CYS A 108 -6.05 -6.05 1.19
C CYS A 108 -6.97 -5.58 2.32
N THR A 109 -8.03 -6.33 2.58
CA THR A 109 -8.96 -6.13 3.69
C THR A 109 -9.29 -7.48 4.35
N THR A 110 -9.89 -7.43 5.53
CA THR A 110 -10.36 -8.63 6.23
C THR A 110 -11.88 -8.64 6.24
N LYS A 111 -12.49 -9.73 5.77
CA LYS A 111 -13.95 -9.87 5.73
C LYS A 111 -14.49 -10.14 7.13
N CYS A 112 -15.47 -9.36 7.58
CA CYS A 112 -15.99 -9.47 8.95
C CYS A 112 -16.70 -10.80 9.24
N SER A 113 -17.28 -11.45 8.22
CA SER A 113 -18.10 -12.66 8.42
C SER A 113 -17.31 -13.90 8.82
N ASP A 114 -16.07 -14.01 8.35
CA ASP A 114 -15.27 -15.23 8.45
C ASP A 114 -13.76 -14.98 8.63
N GLY A 115 -13.33 -13.71 8.69
CA GLY A 115 -11.94 -13.33 8.85
C GLY A 115 -11.08 -13.59 7.63
N SER A 116 -11.69 -13.97 6.50
CA SER A 116 -10.96 -14.27 5.27
C SER A 116 -10.34 -13.01 4.67
N MET A 117 -9.22 -13.21 3.99
CA MET A 117 -8.56 -12.17 3.21
C MET A 117 -9.39 -11.85 1.97
N GLN A 118 -9.66 -10.56 1.74
CA GLN A 118 -10.22 -10.06 0.50
C GLN A 118 -9.21 -9.09 -0.15
N LEU A 119 -8.85 -9.39 -1.39
CA LEU A 119 -8.01 -8.53 -2.23
C LEU A 119 -8.90 -7.76 -3.21
N PHE A 120 -8.67 -6.46 -3.31
CA PHE A 120 -9.30 -5.57 -4.27
C PHE A 120 -8.25 -5.04 -5.23
N ASP A 121 -8.40 -5.38 -6.51
CA ASP A 121 -7.45 -5.00 -7.54
C ASP A 121 -7.92 -3.76 -8.30
N PHE A 122 -6.99 -2.83 -8.49
CA PHE A 122 -7.19 -1.56 -9.16
C PHE A 122 -6.23 -1.50 -10.36
N PRO A 123 -6.65 -1.97 -11.55
CA PRO A 123 -5.85 -1.88 -12.76
C PRO A 123 -5.67 -0.41 -13.19
N ASP A 124 -4.71 -0.19 -14.09
CA ASP A 124 -4.20 1.16 -14.43
C ASP A 124 -5.30 2.08 -15.01
N GLU A 125 -6.20 1.54 -15.83
CA GLU A 125 -6.93 2.35 -16.81
C GLU A 125 -8.22 3.00 -16.29
N LYS A 126 -8.85 2.49 -15.22
CA LYS A 126 -10.17 2.98 -14.74
C LYS A 126 -10.38 2.76 -13.24
N ARG A 127 -9.67 3.53 -12.42
CA ARG A 127 -9.88 3.53 -10.97
C ARG A 127 -11.04 4.44 -10.61
N ASP A 128 -12.15 3.86 -10.17
CA ASP A 128 -13.19 4.61 -9.46
C ASP A 128 -12.59 5.10 -8.13
N LEU A 129 -12.22 6.39 -8.09
CA LEU A 129 -11.53 7.00 -6.95
C LEU A 129 -12.36 6.88 -5.64
N PRO A 130 -13.67 7.20 -5.62
CA PRO A 130 -14.53 6.89 -4.48
C PRO A 130 -14.42 5.43 -4.01
N TYR A 131 -14.52 4.47 -4.93
CA TYR A 131 -14.44 3.04 -4.60
C TYR A 131 -13.06 2.65 -4.03
N LEU A 132 -11.97 3.16 -4.60
CA LEU A 132 -10.61 2.98 -4.09
C LEU A 132 -10.46 3.54 -2.68
N LEU A 133 -10.86 4.79 -2.46
CA LEU A 133 -10.75 5.44 -1.15
C LEU A 133 -11.56 4.69 -0.10
N HIS A 134 -12.75 4.19 -0.46
CA HIS A 134 -13.59 3.37 0.41
C HIS A 134 -12.89 2.05 0.78
N THR A 135 -12.19 1.45 -0.17
CA THR A 135 -11.43 0.21 0.04
C THR A 135 -10.20 0.43 0.92
N ILE A 136 -9.47 1.52 0.72
CA ILE A 136 -8.34 1.90 1.60
C ILE A 136 -8.86 2.18 3.01
N GLN A 137 -10.01 2.88 3.14
CA GLN A 137 -10.64 3.13 4.44
C GLN A 137 -10.96 1.82 5.15
N ALA A 138 -11.56 0.86 4.46
CA ALA A 138 -11.81 -0.48 5.01
C ALA A 138 -10.51 -1.13 5.50
N SER A 139 -9.46 -1.07 4.66
CA SER A 139 -8.14 -1.62 4.98
C SER A 139 -7.49 -0.98 6.22
N CYS A 140 -7.84 0.25 6.58
CA CYS A 140 -7.34 0.97 7.76
C CYS A 140 -8.27 0.94 8.98
N THR A 141 -9.43 0.28 8.89
CA THR A 141 -10.45 0.31 9.96
C THR A 141 -10.27 -0.86 10.92
N ILE A 142 -9.61 -0.63 12.05
CA ILE A 142 -9.40 -1.65 13.09
C ILE A 142 -10.73 -1.89 13.82
N PRO A 143 -11.23 -3.14 13.91
CA PRO A 143 -12.47 -3.43 14.62
C PRO A 143 -12.29 -3.25 16.13
N PRO A 144 -13.31 -2.80 16.89
CA PRO A 144 -13.20 -2.58 18.34
C PRO A 144 -12.87 -3.84 19.14
N THR A 145 -13.25 -5.01 18.62
CA THR A 145 -12.98 -6.32 19.23
C THR A 145 -11.65 -6.94 18.77
N PHE A 146 -10.85 -6.20 18.00
CA PHE A 146 -9.54 -6.67 17.55
C PHE A 146 -8.65 -7.02 18.75
N HIS A 147 -8.05 -8.21 18.69
CA HIS A 147 -6.98 -8.60 19.58
C HIS A 147 -5.70 -8.89 18.77
N PRO A 148 -4.50 -8.48 19.22
CA PRO A 148 -3.26 -8.75 18.47
C PRO A 148 -3.02 -10.23 18.13
N TYR A 149 -3.56 -11.15 18.94
CA TYR A 149 -3.51 -12.60 18.68
C TYR A 149 -4.27 -13.01 17.41
N ASP A 150 -5.25 -12.22 16.97
CA ASP A 150 -6.04 -12.50 15.77
C ASP A 150 -5.14 -12.62 14.53
N ILE A 151 -4.06 -11.82 14.44
CA ILE A 151 -3.10 -11.83 13.33
C ILE A 151 -2.40 -13.19 13.16
N ILE A 152 -2.21 -13.92 14.26
CA ILE A 152 -1.51 -15.22 14.27
C ILE A 152 -2.48 -16.39 14.53
N SER A 153 -3.78 -16.11 14.62
CA SER A 153 -4.80 -17.12 14.89
C SER A 153 -5.04 -17.98 13.65
N SER A 154 -5.06 -19.29 13.83
CA SER A 154 -5.52 -20.24 12.81
C SER A 154 -7.02 -20.51 12.85
N ARG A 155 -7.72 -19.94 13.84
CA ARG A 155 -9.18 -20.09 13.98
C ARG A 155 -9.89 -19.08 13.08
N PRO A 156 -11.05 -19.46 12.49
CA PRO A 156 -11.91 -18.48 11.82
C PRO A 156 -12.23 -17.32 12.76
N LEU A 157 -12.08 -16.10 12.25
CA LEU A 157 -12.36 -14.89 12.99
C LEU A 157 -13.70 -14.33 12.52
N SER A 158 -14.40 -13.62 13.39
CA SER A 158 -15.61 -12.90 13.01
C SER A 158 -15.66 -11.60 13.77
N TYR A 159 -15.93 -10.50 13.07
CA TYR A 159 -15.97 -9.17 13.65
C TYR A 159 -17.39 -8.60 13.59
N PRO A 160 -17.79 -7.76 14.57
CA PRO A 160 -19.02 -7.00 14.47
C PRO A 160 -19.07 -6.17 13.18
N GLN A 161 -20.25 -6.09 12.56
CA GLN A 161 -20.46 -5.26 11.37
C GLN A 161 -20.59 -3.77 11.73
N GLU A 162 -20.89 -3.45 12.99
CA GLU A 162 -20.96 -2.08 13.48
C GLU A 162 -19.58 -1.42 13.39
N GLY A 163 -19.50 -0.31 12.65
CA GLY A 163 -18.24 0.41 12.39
C GLY A 163 -17.37 -0.19 11.28
N ALA A 164 -17.73 -1.34 10.72
CA ALA A 164 -17.07 -1.90 9.55
C ALA A 164 -17.47 -1.15 8.27
N ILE A 165 -16.62 -1.21 7.25
CA ILE A 165 -16.85 -0.55 5.97
C ILE A 165 -17.55 -1.50 5.00
N LYS A 166 -18.63 -1.05 4.38
CA LYS A 166 -19.45 -1.87 3.48
C LYS A 166 -19.03 -1.69 2.03
N ILE A 167 -18.55 -2.76 1.39
CA ILE A 167 -18.15 -2.80 -0.02
C ILE A 167 -18.90 -3.96 -0.69
N ASP A 168 -19.57 -3.71 -1.81
CA ASP A 168 -20.29 -4.73 -2.58
C ASP A 168 -21.23 -5.63 -1.77
N GLY A 169 -21.88 -5.07 -0.75
CA GLY A 169 -22.80 -5.79 0.12
C GLY A 169 -22.17 -6.53 1.31
N PHE A 170 -20.84 -6.60 1.38
CA PHE A 170 -20.10 -7.24 2.48
C PHE A 170 -19.43 -6.20 3.38
N HIS A 171 -19.10 -6.59 4.61
CA HIS A 171 -18.43 -5.73 5.59
C HIS A 171 -16.97 -6.13 5.75
N TYR A 172 -16.10 -5.13 5.76
CA TYR A 172 -14.66 -5.27 5.80
C TYR A 172 -14.03 -4.38 6.87
N VAL A 173 -12.93 -4.86 7.40
CA VAL A 173 -12.08 -4.21 8.40
C VAL A 173 -10.61 -4.34 8.00
N ASP A 174 -9.72 -3.89 8.88
CA ASP A 174 -8.29 -3.74 8.62
C ASP A 174 -7.69 -4.98 7.98
N GLY A 175 -7.03 -4.80 6.83
CA GLY A 175 -6.46 -5.89 6.06
C GLY A 175 -5.24 -6.54 6.70
N GLY A 176 -4.59 -5.84 7.62
CA GLY A 176 -3.43 -6.34 8.37
C GLY A 176 -3.78 -7.48 9.31
N ILE A 177 -5.08 -7.68 9.61
CA ILE A 177 -5.55 -8.82 10.40
C ILE A 177 -5.40 -10.11 9.60
N ALA A 178 -5.96 -10.19 8.38
CA ALA A 178 -5.86 -11.38 7.54
C ALA A 178 -4.50 -11.53 6.87
N ALA A 179 -3.89 -10.42 6.42
CA ALA A 179 -2.58 -10.44 5.78
C ALA A 179 -1.78 -9.15 6.10
N PRO A 180 -0.91 -9.20 7.13
CA PRO A 180 -0.01 -8.09 7.45
C PRO A 180 0.82 -7.65 6.26
N ALA A 181 1.28 -8.57 5.41
CA ALA A 181 1.95 -8.29 4.16
C ALA A 181 1.19 -9.03 3.03
N PRO A 182 0.24 -8.35 2.34
CA PRO A 182 -0.56 -9.01 1.33
C PRO A 182 0.25 -9.39 0.09
N PRO A 183 -0.19 -10.39 -0.68
CA PRO A 183 0.44 -10.79 -1.93
C PRO A 183 0.16 -9.77 -3.03
N THR A 184 0.92 -9.85 -4.13
CA THR A 184 0.60 -9.19 -5.40
C THR A 184 0.10 -10.22 -6.43
N PRO A 185 -0.55 -9.78 -7.52
CA PRO A 185 -0.95 -10.69 -8.62
C PRO A 185 0.23 -11.42 -9.28
N PHE A 186 1.47 -10.97 -9.06
CA PHE A 186 2.68 -11.51 -9.68
C PHE A 186 3.53 -12.36 -8.74
N ASP A 187 3.07 -12.65 -7.51
CA ASP A 187 3.85 -13.42 -6.53
C ASP A 187 4.17 -14.86 -7.01
N MET A 188 3.36 -15.41 -7.91
CA MET A 188 3.56 -16.74 -8.51
C MET A 188 4.32 -16.71 -9.84
N ASP A 189 4.67 -15.53 -10.35
CA ASP A 189 5.41 -15.38 -11.62
C ASP A 189 6.91 -15.64 -11.39
N VAL A 190 7.45 -16.63 -12.09
CA VAL A 190 8.87 -17.03 -12.01
C VAL A 190 9.85 -15.91 -12.38
N ASN A 191 9.39 -14.89 -13.11
CA ASN A 191 10.19 -13.73 -13.51
C ASN A 191 9.99 -12.52 -12.57
N SER A 192 9.28 -12.70 -11.47
CA SER A 192 9.01 -11.66 -10.48
C SER A 192 9.62 -12.04 -9.14
N HIS A 193 10.11 -11.02 -8.43
CA HIS A 193 10.62 -11.18 -7.08
C HIS A 193 9.81 -10.35 -6.10
N ARG A 194 9.33 -10.98 -5.02
CA ARG A 194 8.52 -10.30 -4.01
C ARG A 194 9.41 -9.56 -3.02
N ILE A 195 9.14 -8.27 -2.83
CA ILE A 195 9.78 -7.44 -1.82
C ILE A 195 8.74 -7.03 -0.78
N VAL A 196 8.97 -7.41 0.48
CA VAL A 196 8.12 -7.03 1.61
C VAL A 196 8.75 -5.91 2.43
N ILE A 197 8.18 -4.71 2.31
CA ILE A 197 8.53 -3.58 3.18
C ILE A 197 7.69 -3.70 4.46
N SER A 198 8.37 -3.97 5.59
CA SER A 198 7.73 -4.11 6.89
C SER A 198 8.56 -3.45 7.99
N PRO A 199 8.02 -2.44 8.70
CA PRO A 199 8.68 -1.88 9.89
C PRO A 199 8.57 -2.81 11.10
N LEU A 200 7.69 -3.82 11.05
CA LEU A 200 7.56 -4.82 12.11
C LEU A 200 8.52 -5.97 11.87
N SER A 201 9.25 -6.34 12.93
CA SER A 201 10.18 -7.49 12.92
C SER A 201 9.37 -8.80 13.03
N GLY A 202 9.38 -9.65 12.00
CA GLY A 202 8.66 -10.95 11.98
C GLY A 202 9.46 -12.07 11.32
N GLY A 203 9.05 -13.34 11.49
CA GLY A 203 9.79 -14.52 11.00
C GLY A 203 10.03 -14.50 9.49
N HIS A 204 11.22 -14.95 9.05
CA HIS A 204 11.56 -15.13 7.64
C HIS A 204 10.87 -16.39 7.09
N SER A 205 10.15 -16.27 5.98
CA SER A 205 10.07 -17.39 5.03
C SER A 205 11.32 -17.31 4.13
N ALA A 206 11.96 -18.45 3.84
CA ALA A 206 13.24 -18.49 3.11
C ALA A 206 13.16 -17.95 1.66
N SER A 207 11.95 -17.73 1.14
CA SER A 207 11.68 -17.25 -0.21
C SER A 207 11.40 -15.75 -0.32
N GLU A 208 11.36 -15.01 0.80
CA GLU A 208 10.97 -13.59 0.79
C GLU A 208 12.14 -12.66 1.13
N SER A 209 12.43 -11.72 0.23
CA SER A 209 13.25 -10.56 0.56
C SER A 209 12.42 -9.53 1.31
N SER A 210 12.90 -9.09 2.46
CA SER A 210 12.24 -8.10 3.31
C SER A 210 13.16 -6.90 3.50
N ILE A 211 12.56 -5.70 3.58
CA ILE A 211 13.25 -4.47 3.99
C ILE A 211 12.70 -4.08 5.36
N ARG A 212 13.59 -4.07 6.37
CA ARG A 212 13.29 -3.86 7.79
C ARG A 212 14.26 -2.84 8.40
N PRO A 213 13.94 -2.26 9.57
CA PRO A 213 14.82 -1.28 10.23
C PRO A 213 16.23 -1.79 10.58
N ARG A 214 16.45 -3.11 10.65
CA ARG A 214 17.79 -3.70 10.93
C ARG A 214 18.62 -3.95 9.67
N ASP A 215 18.05 -3.77 8.48
CA ASP A 215 18.72 -4.05 7.21
C ASP A 215 19.50 -2.83 6.69
N THR A 216 19.44 -1.71 7.41
CA THR A 216 20.19 -0.46 7.23
C THR A 216 21.16 -0.24 8.38
#